data_AF-A0A2W5ZHJ8-F1
#
_entry.id   AF-A0A2W5ZHJ8-F1
#
_cell.length_a   1.000
_cell.length_b   1.000
_cell.length_c   1.000
_cell.angle_alpha   90.00
_cell.angle_beta   90.00
_cell.angle_gamma   90.00
#
_symmetry.space_group_name_H-M   'P 1'
#
loop_
_entity.id
_entity.type
_entity.pdbx_description
1 polymer ?
#
loop_
_entity_poly.entity_id
_entity_poly.type
_entity_poly.pdbx_seq_one_letter_code
_entity_poly.pdbx_strand_id
1 'polypeptide(L)'
;MTGVAVHDDHIYALEAFTGFFAPAPNVAQTGTVVRLNRRTGHWDPVVTGLSFPTAMTFGPDGNLYISNKGFGQPTNTSGEVTKVVFQHRSDDD
;
A
#
# COMPACT_ATOMS: atom_id res chain seq x y z
N MET A 1 7.80 -4.52 7.57
CA MET A 1 7.70 -3.06 7.79
C MET A 1 6.26 -2.67 7.53
N THR A 2 5.68 -1.82 8.39
CA THR A 2 4.30 -1.37 8.25
C THR A 2 4.26 0.15 8.38
N GLY A 3 3.57 0.83 7.47
CA GLY A 3 3.29 2.26 7.54
C GLY A 3 1.79 2.50 7.71
N VAL A 4 1.39 3.65 8.27
CA VAL A 4 -0.02 4.04 8.43
C VAL A 4 -0.24 5.42 7.83
N ALA A 5 -1.38 5.62 7.18
CA ALA A 5 -1.83 6.91 6.69
C ALA A 5 -3.33 7.11 6.98
N VAL A 6 -3.75 8.36 7.09
CA VAL A 6 -5.15 8.74 7.29
C VAL A 6 -5.55 9.73 6.20
N HIS A 7 -6.73 9.53 5.62
CA HIS A 7 -7.33 10.43 4.63
C HIS A 7 -8.85 10.27 4.67
N ASP A 8 -9.58 11.38 4.62
CA ASP A 8 -11.06 11.42 4.64
C ASP A 8 -11.69 10.49 5.69
N ASP A 9 -11.22 10.56 6.94
CA ASP A 9 -11.66 9.72 8.09
C ASP A 9 -11.44 8.19 7.94
N HIS A 10 -10.67 7.78 6.94
CA HIS A 10 -10.26 6.39 6.73
C HIS A 10 -8.81 6.17 7.16
N ILE A 11 -8.55 5.00 7.77
CA ILE A 11 -7.21 4.55 8.13
C ILE A 11 -6.74 3.54 7.09
N TYR A 12 -5.52 3.74 6.59
CA TYR A 12 -4.84 2.86 5.65
C TYR A 12 -3.57 2.31 6.30
N ALA A 13 -3.28 1.04 6.09
CA ALA A 13 -2.03 0.40 6.48
C ALA A 13 -1.29 -0.13 5.25
N LEU A 14 0.02 0.09 5.22
CA LEU A 14 0.92 -0.47 4.23
C LEU A 14 1.53 -1.75 4.80
N GLU A 15 1.31 -2.87 4.13
CA GLU A 15 1.91 -4.17 4.50
C GLU A 15 3.01 -4.49 3.49
N ALA A 16 4.25 -4.62 3.94
CA ALA A 16 5.39 -4.74 3.02
C ALA A 16 5.48 -6.09 2.29
N PHE A 17 5.16 -7.20 2.96
CA PHE A 17 5.22 -8.55 2.40
C PHE A 17 4.66 -9.62 3.37
N THR A 18 4.23 -10.76 2.83
CA THR A 18 3.74 -11.90 3.61
C THR A 18 4.89 -12.83 4.01
N GLY A 19 5.54 -12.54 5.14
CA GLY A 19 6.46 -13.47 5.82
C GLY A 19 7.92 -13.00 5.96
N PHE A 20 8.46 -13.10 7.17
CA PHE A 20 9.88 -12.82 7.49
C PHE A 20 10.65 -14.09 7.89
N PHE A 21 9.97 -15.24 8.03
CA PHE A 21 10.54 -16.47 8.59
C PHE A 21 10.11 -17.70 7.80
N ALA A 22 10.86 -18.04 6.74
CA ALA A 22 10.92 -19.34 6.05
C ALA A 22 11.64 -19.11 4.70
N PRO A 23 12.15 -20.15 4.02
CA PRO A 23 12.55 -20.02 2.61
C PRO A 23 11.28 -19.87 1.76
N ALA A 24 10.58 -18.74 1.90
CA ALA A 24 9.40 -18.44 1.15
C ALA A 24 9.84 -18.08 -0.28
N PRO A 25 9.41 -18.84 -1.31
CA PRO A 25 9.73 -18.50 -2.67
C PRO A 25 9.07 -17.16 -2.97
N ASN A 26 9.90 -16.13 -3.19
CA ASN A 26 9.55 -14.84 -3.76
C ASN A 26 8.41 -14.10 -3.02
N VAL A 27 8.71 -13.50 -1.87
CA VAL A 27 7.79 -12.55 -1.20
C VAL A 27 7.65 -11.22 -1.96
N ALA A 28 8.28 -11.09 -3.13
CA ALA A 28 8.02 -10.00 -4.07
C ALA A 28 6.54 -9.99 -4.47
N GLN A 29 6.00 -8.81 -4.80
CA GLN A 29 4.60 -8.63 -5.22
C GLN A 29 3.53 -9.01 -4.16
N THR A 30 3.93 -9.29 -2.92
CA THR A 30 2.97 -9.60 -1.84
C THR A 30 2.61 -8.38 -0.99
N GLY A 31 3.23 -7.23 -1.23
CA GLY A 31 2.92 -6.00 -0.51
C GLY A 31 1.55 -5.44 -0.88
N THR A 32 0.85 -4.89 0.09
CA THR A 32 -0.51 -4.38 -0.05
C THR A 32 -0.70 -3.05 0.67
N VAL A 33 -1.71 -2.30 0.24
CA VAL A 33 -2.34 -1.26 1.07
C VAL A 33 -3.73 -1.76 1.41
N VAL A 34 -4.05 -1.77 2.70
CA VAL A 34 -5.35 -2.14 3.21
C VAL A 34 -6.01 -0.93 3.88
N ARG A 35 -7.35 -0.89 3.89
CA ARG A 35 -8.15 0.14 4.53
C ARG A 35 -9.03 -0.47 5.62
N LEU A 36 -9.09 0.16 6.78
CA LEU A 36 -9.97 -0.29 7.86
C LEU A 36 -11.43 -0.01 7.48
N ASN A 37 -12.22 -1.08 7.40
CA ASN A 37 -13.66 -1.01 7.35
C ASN A 37 -14.20 -0.70 8.74
N ARG A 38 -14.56 0.56 9.01
CA ARG A 38 -15.00 0.97 10.36
C ARG A 38 -16.28 0.29 10.83
N ARG A 39 -17.11 -0.22 9.91
CA ARG A 39 -18.36 -0.89 10.23
C ARG A 39 -18.14 -2.33 10.69
N THR A 40 -17.19 -3.03 10.08
CA THR A 40 -16.97 -4.46 10.34
C THR A 40 -15.70 -4.76 11.13
N GLY A 41 -14.77 -3.79 11.21
CA GLY A 41 -13.44 -3.97 11.80
C GLY A 41 -12.45 -4.73 10.91
N HIS A 42 -12.86 -5.14 9.70
CA HIS A 42 -11.98 -5.83 8.76
C HIS A 42 -11.07 -4.87 7.99
N TRP A 43 -9.92 -5.38 7.54
CA TRP A 43 -9.00 -4.66 6.67
C TRP A 43 -9.24 -5.09 5.22
N ASP A 44 -9.75 -4.17 4.41
CA ASP A 44 -10.10 -4.43 3.01
C ASP A 44 -8.92 -4.02 2.10
N PRO A 45 -8.47 -4.86 1.15
CA PRO A 45 -7.39 -4.50 0.23
C PRO A 45 -7.81 -3.36 -0.70
N VAL A 46 -6.93 -2.38 -0.87
CA VAL A 46 -7.08 -1.23 -1.79
C VAL A 46 -6.04 -1.27 -2.90
N VAL A 47 -4.83 -1.72 -2.56
CA VAL A 47 -3.72 -1.90 -3.51
C VAL A 47 -3.07 -3.25 -3.22
N THR A 48 -2.74 -4.00 -4.26
CA THR A 48 -2.05 -5.29 -4.17
C THR A 48 -0.91 -5.33 -5.17
N GLY A 49 -0.04 -6.35 -5.09
CA GLY A 49 1.04 -6.52 -6.05
C GLY A 49 2.27 -5.64 -5.81
N LEU A 50 2.34 -4.92 -4.69
CA LEU A 50 3.50 -4.09 -4.37
C LEU A 50 4.70 -4.97 -4.07
N SER A 51 5.88 -4.50 -4.47
CA SER A 51 7.12 -5.24 -4.31
C SER A 51 8.00 -4.47 -3.37
N PHE A 52 8.11 -4.91 -2.12
CA PHE A 52 8.96 -4.27 -1.12
C PHE A 52 8.66 -2.77 -0.94
N PRO A 53 7.39 -2.38 -0.72
CA PRO A 53 7.08 -1.00 -0.44
C PRO A 53 7.61 -0.59 0.93
N THR A 54 8.02 0.67 1.07
CA THR A 54 8.71 1.18 2.26
C THR A 54 7.97 2.29 2.97
N ALA A 55 7.22 3.11 2.24
CA ALA A 55 6.48 4.25 2.79
C ALA A 55 5.28 4.59 1.91
N MET A 56 4.28 5.27 2.49
CA MET A 56 3.17 5.84 1.76
C MET A 56 2.71 7.17 2.37
N THR A 57 2.12 8.04 1.56
CA THR A 57 1.50 9.28 2.01
C THR A 57 0.40 9.73 1.05
N PHE A 58 -0.65 10.37 1.55
CA PHE A 58 -1.59 11.09 0.70
C PHE A 58 -0.99 12.44 0.30
N GLY A 59 -1.14 12.79 -0.98
CA GLY A 59 -0.76 14.09 -1.52
C GLY A 59 -1.86 15.14 -1.35
N PRO A 60 -1.54 16.43 -1.56
CA PRO A 60 -2.54 17.50 -1.56
C PRO A 60 -3.56 17.38 -2.70
N ASP A 61 -3.29 16.52 -3.68
CA ASP A 61 -4.20 16.19 -4.79
C ASP A 61 -5.15 15.02 -4.46
N GLY A 62 -5.18 14.57 -3.19
CA GLY A 62 -6.04 13.49 -2.71
C GLY A 62 -5.58 12.09 -3.09
N ASN A 63 -4.45 11.95 -3.79
CA ASN A 63 -3.96 10.64 -4.26
C ASN A 63 -2.95 10.03 -3.28
N LEU A 64 -2.88 8.70 -3.24
CA LEU A 64 -1.91 7.99 -2.40
C LEU A 64 -0.63 7.74 -3.20
N TYR A 65 0.52 8.11 -2.62
CA TYR A 65 1.85 7.90 -3.17
C TYR A 65 2.58 6.87 -2.34
N ILE A 66 3.22 5.90 -2.99
CA ILE A 66 3.86 4.75 -2.34
C ILE A 66 5.29 4.62 -2.87
N SER A 67 6.28 4.63 -1.98
CA SER A 67 7.64 4.23 -2.33
C SER A 67 7.68 2.71 -2.46
N ASN A 68 7.94 2.21 -3.67
CA ASN A 68 7.92 0.80 -4.03
C ASN A 68 9.30 0.34 -4.53
N LYS A 69 9.55 -0.98 -4.52
CA LYS A 69 10.83 -1.60 -4.92
C LYS A 69 12.03 -1.09 -4.09
N GLY A 70 11.82 -0.81 -2.80
CA GLY A 70 12.82 -0.16 -1.96
C GLY A 70 13.94 -1.07 -1.41
N PHE A 71 13.74 -2.39 -1.40
CA PHE A 71 14.70 -3.33 -0.78
C PHE A 71 15.68 -4.01 -1.75
N GLY A 72 15.80 -3.56 -3.00
CA GLY A 72 16.90 -3.97 -3.89
C GLY A 72 17.03 -5.49 -4.13
N GLN A 73 15.96 -6.27 -3.96
CA GLN A 73 15.92 -7.67 -4.37
C GLN A 73 16.37 -7.82 -5.83
N PRO A 74 16.90 -8.98 -6.27
CA PRO A 74 17.76 -9.11 -7.45
C PRO A 74 17.05 -8.91 -8.80
N THR A 75 15.90 -8.26 -8.81
CA THR A 75 15.37 -7.61 -9.98
C THR A 75 16.20 -6.34 -10.21
N ASN A 76 16.89 -6.29 -11.34
CA ASN A 76 17.51 -5.17 -12.03
C ASN A 76 16.57 -3.97 -12.29
N THR A 77 15.73 -3.62 -11.31
CA THR A 77 14.75 -2.54 -11.38
C THR A 77 15.14 -1.42 -10.42
N SER A 78 14.98 -0.18 -10.86
CA SER A 78 15.13 0.99 -10.00
C SER A 78 13.93 1.09 -9.05
N GLY A 79 14.14 1.69 -7.88
CA GLY A 79 13.04 2.09 -7.00
C GLY A 79 12.04 2.98 -7.75
N GLU A 80 10.78 2.93 -7.35
CA GLU A 80 9.71 3.69 -8.01
C GLU A 80 8.77 4.34 -7.00
N VAL A 81 8.04 5.36 -7.46
CA VAL A 81 6.92 5.95 -6.73
C VAL A 81 5.63 5.60 -7.47
N THR A 82 4.79 4.77 -6.86
CA THR A 82 3.47 4.42 -7.38
C THR A 82 2.45 5.44 -6.91
N LYS A 83 1.73 6.06 -7.85
CA LYS A 83 0.58 6.92 -7.57
C LYS A 83 -0.71 6.11 -7.75
N VAL A 84 -1.54 6.09 -6.71
CA VAL A 84 -2.87 5.47 -6.74
C VAL A 84 -3.90 6.59 -6.78
N VAL A 85 -4.70 6.60 -7.84
CA VAL A 85 -5.72 7.63 -8.03
C VAL A 85 -6.95 7.28 -7.22
N PHE A 86 -7.28 8.13 -6.25
CA PHE A 86 -8.54 8.03 -5.53
C PHE A 86 -9.57 8.90 -6.25
N GLN A 87 -10.60 8.26 -6.78
CA GLN A 87 -11.72 9.01 -7.34
C GLN A 87 -12.49 9.64 -6.19
N HIS A 88 -12.69 10.95 -6.24
CA HIS A 88 -13.65 11.60 -5.37
C HIS A 88 -15.04 11.09 -5.77
N ARG A 89 -15.67 10.31 -4.90
CA ARG A 89 -17.07 9.93 -5.10
C ARG A 89 -17.90 11.18 -4.79
N SER A 90 -18.42 11.83 -5.82
CA SER A 90 -19.55 12.74 -5.65
C SER A 90 -20.76 11.87 -5.32
N ASP A 91 -20.97 11.59 -4.04
CA ASP A 91 -22.26 11.10 -3.57
C ASP A 91 -23.18 12.32 -3.48
N ASP A 92 -23.72 12.73 -4.64
CA ASP A 92 -24.86 13.64 -4.76
C ASP A 92 -25.95 12.89 -5.54
N ASP A 93 -26.87 12.25 -4.79
CA ASP A 93 -28.34 12.20 -5.00
C ASP A 93 -29.01 11.34 -3.90
#